data_AF-A0A1F8V7V2-F1
#
_entry.id   AF-A0A1F8V7V2-F1
#
_cell.length_a   1.000
_cell.length_b   1.000
_cell.length_c   1.000
_cell.angle_alpha   90.00
_cell.angle_beta   90.00
_cell.angle_gamma   90.00
#
_symmetry.space_group_name_H-M   'P 1'
#
loop_
_entity.id
_entity.type
_entity.pdbx_description
1 polymer ?
#
loop_
_entity_poly.entity_id
_entity_poly.type
_entity_poly.pdbx_seq_one_letter_code
_entity_poly.pdbx_strand_id
1 'polypeptide(L)'
;MKIDYNVTGKERKSLVAAISQELNSPIKYLGMPTMAYEVGGYHIDKNGIVAGKDNKELIADLQGLHSFVAVNEEYDEDWAEHKMHLINLESQNIPDYSNRGQYGGDIQQFENLQLTEREELGLGRERHEDFHGENGMRADDILEPESRTFQAELSDPGYPDRMEIFNAYNDEDAIRQAYEFCEGEILLLELFEMDDDYNRIRSVEITPRPDRLTIEIPLDGFTQEKIDNLNKLVSAKAPLLKAALGTDDLMIKQSSDTLMFPWFRGNLDAEHVQAYSALVSFLCKTAIEKNRITAKEKDTKVNPKYAMRCFLLSIGFIGDEYKTARKILLSKLEGNSSRKNGKRTEVADDEFSD
;
A
#
# COMPACT_ATOMS: atom_id res chain seq x y z
N MET A 1 -29.59 6.48 -9.15
CA MET A 1 -30.84 6.64 -8.36
C MET A 1 -30.63 6.39 -6.90
N LYS A 2 -31.41 7.10 -6.07
CA LYS A 2 -31.51 6.98 -4.63
C LYS A 2 -32.98 7.10 -4.21
N ILE A 3 -33.55 6.00 -3.73
CA ILE A 3 -34.97 5.88 -3.42
C ILE A 3 -35.15 5.62 -1.93
N ASP A 4 -35.96 6.41 -1.25
CA ASP A 4 -36.24 6.26 0.18
C ASP A 4 -37.59 5.57 0.40
N TYR A 5 -37.58 4.41 1.06
CA TYR A 5 -38.80 3.70 1.46
C TYR A 5 -39.14 3.86 2.95
N ASN A 6 -38.26 4.50 3.74
CA ASN A 6 -38.42 4.72 5.18
C ASN A 6 -38.80 3.46 5.98
N VAL A 7 -38.19 2.32 5.64
CA VAL A 7 -38.42 1.01 6.29
C VAL A 7 -37.21 0.56 7.09
N THR A 8 -37.44 0.03 8.30
CA THR A 8 -36.36 -0.42 9.19
C THR A 8 -36.59 -1.84 9.71
N GLY A 9 -35.57 -2.45 10.32
CA GLY A 9 -35.71 -3.71 11.05
C GLY A 9 -36.22 -4.89 10.20
N LYS A 10 -37.43 -5.37 10.51
CA LYS A 10 -38.05 -6.54 9.84
C LYS A 10 -38.55 -6.19 8.44
N GLU A 11 -39.14 -5.02 8.26
CA GLU A 11 -39.67 -4.54 6.97
C GLU A 11 -38.53 -4.29 5.97
N ARG A 12 -37.40 -3.77 6.45
CA ARG A 12 -36.18 -3.67 5.64
C ARG A 12 -35.71 -5.02 5.08
N LYS A 13 -35.77 -6.10 5.89
CA LYS A 13 -35.41 -7.43 5.41
C LYS A 13 -36.37 -7.94 4.33
N SER A 14 -37.66 -7.60 4.45
CA SER A 14 -38.65 -7.87 3.40
C SER A 14 -38.37 -7.08 2.12
N LEU A 15 -37.97 -5.80 2.22
CA LEU A 15 -37.57 -4.99 1.07
C LEU A 15 -36.36 -5.59 0.34
N VAL A 16 -35.33 -5.99 1.09
CA VAL A 16 -34.14 -6.65 0.53
C VAL A 16 -34.49 -7.98 -0.14
N ALA A 17 -35.41 -8.75 0.45
CA ALA A 17 -35.90 -10.00 -0.14
C ALA A 17 -36.69 -9.76 -1.44
N ALA A 18 -37.55 -8.74 -1.48
CA ALA A 18 -38.29 -8.35 -2.68
C ALA A 18 -37.33 -7.94 -3.80
N ILE A 19 -36.35 -7.08 -3.53
CA ILE A 19 -35.34 -6.67 -4.51
C ILE A 19 -34.53 -7.88 -5.02
N SER A 20 -34.21 -8.84 -4.15
CA SER A 20 -33.52 -10.08 -4.53
C SER A 20 -34.36 -10.97 -5.45
N GLN A 21 -35.68 -11.00 -5.24
CA GLN A 21 -36.62 -11.73 -6.09
C GLN A 21 -36.74 -11.08 -7.46
N GLU A 22 -36.94 -9.76 -7.52
CA GLU A 22 -37.09 -9.02 -8.78
C GLU A 22 -35.81 -9.05 -9.63
N LEU A 23 -34.64 -8.94 -9.00
CA LEU A 23 -33.34 -8.96 -9.69
C LEU A 23 -32.75 -10.36 -9.85
N ASN A 24 -33.44 -11.40 -9.35
CA ASN A 24 -32.96 -12.79 -9.29
C ASN A 24 -31.47 -12.89 -8.84
N SER A 25 -31.11 -12.11 -7.82
CA SER A 25 -29.72 -11.89 -7.39
C SER A 25 -29.56 -12.21 -5.91
N PRO A 26 -28.43 -12.82 -5.48
CA PRO A 26 -28.23 -13.19 -4.08
C PRO A 26 -28.07 -11.97 -3.17
N ILE A 27 -28.54 -12.09 -1.92
CA ILE A 27 -28.42 -11.06 -0.89
C ILE A 27 -27.07 -11.18 -0.20
N LYS A 28 -26.29 -10.08 -0.18
CA LYS A 28 -25.03 -9.98 0.55
C LYS A 28 -25.14 -8.94 1.66
N TYR A 29 -24.81 -9.33 2.90
CA TYR A 29 -24.81 -8.42 4.03
C TYR A 29 -23.40 -7.83 4.26
N LEU A 30 -23.29 -6.50 4.28
CA LEU A 30 -22.00 -5.80 4.30
C LEU A 30 -21.43 -5.56 5.71
N GLY A 31 -22.12 -5.97 6.76
CA GLY A 31 -21.62 -5.88 8.15
C GLY A 31 -21.57 -4.46 8.72
N MET A 32 -20.91 -4.29 9.87
CA MET A 32 -20.72 -2.98 10.52
C MET A 32 -19.57 -2.20 9.85
N PRO A 33 -19.59 -0.84 9.84
CA PRO A 33 -20.51 0.06 10.54
C PRO A 33 -21.78 0.42 9.75
N THR A 34 -21.84 0.12 8.45
CA THR A 34 -22.92 0.56 7.55
C THR A 34 -24.20 -0.26 7.74
N MET A 35 -24.09 -1.53 8.12
CA MET A 35 -25.20 -2.48 8.25
C MET A 35 -26.08 -2.59 7.00
N ALA A 36 -25.48 -2.33 5.84
CA ALA A 36 -26.17 -2.31 4.54
C ALA A 36 -26.27 -3.71 3.93
N TYR A 37 -27.20 -3.87 3.00
CA TYR A 37 -27.31 -5.04 2.13
C TYR A 37 -26.96 -4.65 0.69
N GLU A 38 -26.33 -5.57 -0.01
CA GLU A 38 -26.04 -5.46 -1.44
C GLU A 38 -26.81 -6.55 -2.18
N VAL A 39 -27.58 -6.17 -3.21
CA VAL A 39 -28.35 -7.08 -4.06
C VAL A 39 -28.25 -6.60 -5.50
N GLY A 40 -27.65 -7.39 -6.39
CA GLY A 40 -27.61 -7.06 -7.82
C GLY A 40 -26.98 -5.69 -8.15
N GLY A 41 -26.02 -5.22 -7.34
CA GLY A 41 -25.40 -3.89 -7.47
C GLY A 41 -26.14 -2.74 -6.77
N TYR A 42 -27.30 -3.01 -6.15
CA TYR A 42 -28.04 -2.05 -5.33
C TYR A 42 -27.65 -2.14 -3.86
N HIS A 43 -27.51 -0.99 -3.22
CA HIS A 43 -27.16 -0.86 -1.82
C HIS A 43 -28.39 -0.40 -1.02
N ILE A 44 -28.79 -1.19 -0.02
CA ILE A 44 -29.90 -0.90 0.89
C ILE A 44 -29.34 -0.58 2.27
N ASP A 45 -29.54 0.66 2.72
CA ASP A 45 -29.00 1.13 4.00
C ASP A 45 -29.82 0.67 5.23
N LYS A 46 -29.51 1.19 6.42
CA LYS A 46 -30.25 0.88 7.66
C LYS A 46 -31.62 1.55 7.78
N ASN A 47 -31.86 2.60 7.02
CA ASN A 47 -33.07 3.41 7.04
C ASN A 47 -34.04 3.03 5.89
N GLY A 48 -33.65 2.12 5.00
CA GLY A 48 -34.47 1.69 3.87
C GLY A 48 -34.24 2.52 2.60
N ILE A 49 -33.10 3.21 2.50
CA ILE A 49 -32.68 3.92 1.29
C ILE A 49 -32.00 2.92 0.35
N VAL A 50 -32.50 2.83 -0.88
CA VAL A 50 -31.95 2.00 -1.95
C VAL A 50 -31.18 2.89 -2.92
N ALA A 51 -29.89 2.64 -3.09
CA ALA A 51 -29.02 3.37 -4.00
C ALA A 51 -28.43 2.43 -5.06
N GLY A 52 -28.41 2.87 -6.32
CA GLY A 52 -27.83 2.10 -7.42
C GLY A 52 -28.20 2.69 -8.78
N LYS A 53 -28.01 1.90 -9.84
CA LYS A 53 -28.32 2.31 -11.21
C LYS A 53 -29.82 2.59 -11.39
N ASP A 54 -30.16 3.65 -12.12
CA ASP A 54 -31.54 4.00 -12.43
C ASP A 54 -32.33 2.83 -13.02
N ASN A 55 -33.38 2.41 -12.32
CA ASN A 55 -34.26 1.33 -12.75
C ASN A 55 -35.70 1.60 -12.28
N LYS A 56 -36.51 2.15 -13.18
CA LYS A 56 -37.91 2.51 -12.91
C LYS A 56 -38.83 1.29 -12.87
N GLU A 57 -38.48 0.22 -13.60
CA GLU A 57 -39.24 -1.03 -13.61
C GLU A 57 -39.18 -1.69 -12.23
N LEU A 58 -37.97 -1.78 -11.64
CA LEU A 58 -37.78 -2.29 -10.29
C LEU A 58 -38.64 -1.54 -9.25
N ILE A 59 -38.74 -0.21 -9.35
CA ILE A 59 -39.54 0.59 -8.42
C ILE A 59 -41.04 0.33 -8.63
N ALA A 60 -41.48 0.24 -9.89
CA ALA A 60 -42.87 -0.10 -10.23
C ALA A 60 -43.26 -1.50 -9.74
N ASP A 61 -42.37 -2.49 -9.84
CA ASP A 61 -42.59 -3.86 -9.36
C ASP A 61 -42.60 -3.92 -7.84
N LEU A 62 -41.70 -3.20 -7.16
CA LEU A 62 -41.71 -3.07 -5.71
C LEU A 62 -43.01 -2.44 -5.19
N GLN A 63 -43.56 -1.46 -5.90
CA GLN A 63 -44.85 -0.85 -5.57
C GLN A 63 -46.04 -1.77 -5.89
N GLY A 64 -46.06 -2.36 -7.08
CA GLY A 64 -47.20 -3.12 -7.60
C GLY A 64 -47.30 -4.53 -7.02
N LEU A 65 -46.18 -5.25 -6.93
CA LEU A 65 -46.13 -6.66 -6.52
C LEU A 65 -45.83 -6.81 -5.02
N HIS A 66 -45.02 -5.91 -4.45
CA HIS A 66 -44.56 -6.02 -3.06
C HIS A 66 -45.13 -4.96 -2.12
N SER A 67 -46.00 -4.07 -2.62
CA SER A 67 -46.68 -3.02 -1.84
C SER A 67 -45.73 -2.03 -1.14
N PHE A 68 -44.50 -1.84 -1.64
CA PHE A 68 -43.56 -0.83 -1.14
C PHE A 68 -43.76 0.49 -1.88
N VAL A 69 -44.20 1.53 -1.18
CA VAL A 69 -44.38 2.87 -1.76
C VAL A 69 -43.17 3.74 -1.39
N ALA A 70 -42.49 4.30 -2.38
CA ALA A 70 -41.39 5.21 -2.15
C ALA A 70 -41.89 6.53 -1.52
N VAL A 71 -41.16 7.00 -0.51
CA VAL A 71 -41.36 8.29 0.15
C VAL A 71 -40.70 9.41 -0.64
N ASN A 72 -39.53 9.12 -1.21
CA ASN A 72 -38.81 10.04 -2.07
C ASN A 72 -38.06 9.29 -3.17
N GLU A 73 -38.07 9.84 -4.37
CA GLU A 73 -37.39 9.26 -5.54
C GLU A 73 -36.43 10.30 -6.12
N GLU A 74 -35.13 10.06 -6.00
CA GLU A 74 -34.08 10.87 -6.61
C GLU A 74 -33.43 10.03 -7.71
N TYR A 75 -33.55 10.46 -8.96
CA TYR A 75 -32.87 9.83 -10.09
C TYR A 75 -31.64 10.66 -10.44
N ASP A 76 -30.62 10.02 -10.98
CA ASP A 76 -29.43 10.73 -11.42
C ASP A 76 -29.82 11.45 -12.74
N GLU A 77 -30.41 12.63 -12.63
CA GLU A 77 -30.91 13.40 -13.77
C GLU A 77 -29.75 13.94 -14.61
N ASP A 78 -29.40 13.22 -15.69
CA ASP A 78 -28.60 13.77 -16.79
C ASP A 78 -29.17 13.44 -18.18
N TRP A 79 -30.32 12.74 -18.28
CA TRP A 79 -30.85 12.25 -19.57
C TRP A 79 -32.10 12.98 -20.08
N ALA A 80 -32.94 13.50 -19.18
CA ALA A 80 -34.19 14.17 -19.56
C ALA A 80 -33.95 15.62 -20.04
N GLU A 81 -33.07 16.35 -19.36
CA GLU A 81 -32.65 17.70 -19.77
C GLU A 81 -31.83 17.65 -21.07
N HIS A 82 -30.94 16.66 -21.20
CA HIS A 82 -30.17 16.41 -22.43
C HIS A 82 -31.09 16.10 -23.63
N LYS A 83 -32.14 15.29 -23.46
CA LYS A 83 -33.14 15.03 -24.52
C LYS A 83 -33.90 16.27 -24.95
N MET A 84 -34.32 17.13 -24.01
CA MET A 84 -35.01 18.38 -24.34
C MET A 84 -34.08 19.40 -24.98
N HIS A 85 -32.80 19.41 -24.60
CA HIS A 85 -31.77 20.20 -25.25
C HIS A 85 -31.54 19.76 -26.70
N LEU A 86 -31.43 18.44 -26.94
CA LEU A 86 -31.30 17.85 -28.28
C LEU A 86 -32.45 18.25 -29.20
N ILE A 87 -33.70 18.10 -28.73
CA ILE A 87 -34.90 18.45 -29.50
C ILE A 87 -34.92 19.95 -29.84
N ASN A 88 -34.48 20.82 -28.92
CA ASN A 88 -34.38 22.25 -29.16
C ASN A 88 -33.28 22.59 -30.19
N LEU A 89 -32.11 21.96 -30.08
CA LEU A 89 -30.98 22.15 -30.99
C LEU A 89 -31.32 21.71 -32.43
N GLU A 90 -31.98 20.56 -32.58
CA GLU A 90 -32.49 20.07 -33.88
C GLU A 90 -33.52 21.03 -34.48
N SER A 91 -34.44 21.56 -33.67
CA SER A 91 -35.43 22.54 -34.15
C SER A 91 -34.81 23.85 -34.63
N GLN A 92 -33.63 24.20 -34.12
CA GLN A 92 -32.89 25.42 -34.45
C GLN A 92 -31.76 25.20 -35.47
N ASN A 93 -31.57 23.96 -35.96
CA ASN A 93 -30.50 23.59 -36.89
C ASN A 93 -29.08 23.91 -36.35
N ILE A 94 -28.91 23.81 -35.02
CA ILE A 94 -27.64 24.04 -34.33
C ILE A 94 -27.01 22.65 -34.05
N PRO A 95 -25.77 22.38 -34.50
CA PRO A 95 -25.09 21.13 -34.19
C PRO A 95 -24.89 20.98 -32.68
N ASP A 96 -25.18 19.80 -32.14
CA ASP A 96 -24.99 19.51 -30.72
C ASP A 96 -23.50 19.28 -30.40
N TYR A 97 -22.93 20.13 -29.55
CA TYR A 97 -21.54 20.06 -29.11
C TYR A 97 -21.38 19.53 -27.67
N SER A 98 -22.47 19.11 -27.03
CA SER A 98 -22.47 18.73 -25.61
C SER A 98 -21.76 17.39 -25.34
N ASN A 99 -21.55 16.56 -26.35
CA ASN A 99 -20.87 15.26 -26.24
C ASN A 99 -19.34 15.32 -26.48
N ARG A 100 -18.74 16.51 -26.54
CA ARG A 100 -17.28 16.64 -26.60
C ARG A 100 -16.68 16.45 -25.21
N GLY A 101 -15.96 15.34 -25.01
CA GLY A 101 -15.01 15.24 -23.91
C GLY A 101 -13.98 16.39 -23.96
N GLN A 102 -13.22 16.59 -22.87
CA GLN A 102 -12.27 17.71 -22.71
C GLN A 102 -11.24 17.86 -23.86
N TYR A 103 -11.08 16.83 -24.70
CA TYR A 103 -10.19 16.79 -25.87
C TYR A 103 -10.90 16.69 -27.23
N GLY A 104 -12.22 16.89 -27.29
CA GLY A 104 -12.98 17.03 -28.54
C GLY A 104 -13.03 15.77 -29.40
N GLY A 105 -13.94 14.84 -29.07
CA GLY A 105 -14.36 13.72 -29.92
C GLY A 105 -15.74 13.22 -29.47
N ASP A 106 -16.56 12.74 -30.42
CA ASP A 106 -17.94 12.30 -30.17
C ASP A 106 -17.97 10.92 -29.47
N ILE A 107 -18.83 10.79 -28.45
CA ILE A 107 -19.07 9.51 -27.76
C ILE A 107 -20.04 8.67 -28.61
N GLN A 108 -19.58 7.52 -29.11
CA GLN A 108 -20.40 6.62 -29.94
C GLN A 108 -21.50 5.93 -29.12
N GLN A 109 -22.75 6.02 -29.59
CA GLN A 109 -23.90 5.32 -29.02
C GLN A 109 -23.92 3.87 -29.55
N PHE A 110 -23.91 2.89 -28.65
CA PHE A 110 -24.09 1.48 -29.00
C PHE A 110 -25.56 1.20 -29.29
N GLU A 111 -26.02 1.41 -30.53
CA GLU A 111 -27.32 0.92 -30.97
C GLU A 111 -27.19 -0.48 -31.59
N ASN A 112 -27.98 -1.42 -31.04
CA ASN A 112 -28.33 -2.75 -31.56
C ASN A 112 -27.34 -3.92 -31.33
N LEU A 113 -27.41 -4.50 -30.13
CA LEU A 113 -27.00 -5.88 -29.85
C LEU A 113 -28.25 -6.71 -29.50
N GLN A 114 -29.00 -7.17 -30.50
CA GLN A 114 -30.00 -8.23 -30.29
C GLN A 114 -29.26 -9.57 -30.25
N LEU A 115 -29.37 -10.30 -29.14
CA LEU A 115 -28.76 -11.62 -28.94
C LEU A 115 -29.42 -12.65 -29.87
N THR A 116 -28.64 -13.60 -30.36
CA THR A 116 -29.18 -14.72 -31.12
C THR A 116 -29.86 -15.74 -30.21
N GLU A 117 -30.83 -16.51 -30.72
CA GLU A 117 -31.60 -17.51 -29.97
C GLU A 117 -30.71 -18.57 -29.27
N ARG A 118 -29.51 -18.82 -29.84
CA ARG A 118 -28.49 -19.72 -29.26
C ARG A 118 -27.76 -19.12 -28.06
N GLU A 119 -27.54 -17.82 -28.08
CA GLU A 119 -26.94 -17.05 -26.99
C GLU A 119 -27.92 -16.89 -25.82
N GLU A 120 -29.21 -16.69 -26.13
CA GLU A 120 -30.28 -16.65 -25.13
C GLU A 120 -30.45 -18.01 -24.42
N LEU A 121 -30.22 -19.13 -25.13
CA LEU A 121 -30.27 -20.48 -24.58
C LEU A 121 -28.95 -20.93 -23.90
N GLY A 122 -27.95 -20.05 -23.81
CA GLY A 122 -26.70 -20.30 -23.07
C GLY A 122 -25.75 -21.31 -23.71
N LEU A 123 -25.88 -21.57 -25.02
CA LEU A 123 -25.07 -22.56 -25.75
C LEU A 123 -23.77 -21.99 -26.36
N GLY A 124 -23.37 -20.79 -25.93
CA GLY A 124 -22.17 -20.07 -26.37
C GLY A 124 -22.47 -18.93 -27.35
N ARG A 125 -21.59 -17.92 -27.37
CA ARG A 125 -21.68 -16.78 -28.29
C ARG A 125 -21.31 -17.16 -29.71
N GLU A 126 -22.15 -16.79 -30.68
CA GLU A 126 -21.78 -16.90 -32.09
C GLU A 126 -20.93 -15.68 -32.45
N ARG A 127 -19.76 -15.91 -33.06
CA ARG A 127 -18.90 -14.81 -33.51
C ARG A 127 -19.63 -14.04 -34.60
N HIS A 128 -20.09 -12.83 -34.29
CA HIS A 128 -20.46 -11.85 -35.32
C HIS A 128 -19.17 -11.40 -36.01
N GLU A 129 -18.92 -11.92 -37.23
CA GLU A 129 -17.67 -11.66 -37.96
C GLU A 129 -17.58 -10.25 -38.58
N ASP A 130 -18.66 -9.47 -38.55
CA ASP A 130 -18.71 -8.18 -39.25
C ASP A 130 -18.81 -6.99 -38.29
N PHE A 131 -17.80 -6.81 -37.44
CA PHE A 131 -17.59 -5.52 -36.75
C PHE A 131 -16.55 -4.69 -37.52
N HIS A 132 -17.01 -3.98 -38.54
CA HIS A 132 -16.23 -2.92 -39.16
C HIS A 132 -16.40 -1.63 -38.35
N GLY A 133 -15.54 -1.42 -37.35
CA GLY A 133 -15.34 -0.10 -36.75
C GLY A 133 -14.72 0.86 -37.77
N GLU A 134 -15.22 2.10 -37.84
CA GLU A 134 -14.86 3.14 -38.83
C GLU A 134 -13.38 3.51 -38.92
N ASN A 135 -12.54 3.03 -37.99
CA ASN A 135 -11.10 3.11 -38.11
C ASN A 135 -10.64 1.68 -38.36
N GLY A 136 -10.17 1.36 -39.57
CA GLY A 136 -9.75 0.01 -39.98
C GLY A 136 -8.56 -0.58 -39.22
N MET A 137 -8.45 -0.33 -37.92
CA MET A 137 -7.63 -1.08 -36.99
C MET A 137 -8.42 -2.29 -36.49
N ARG A 138 -7.87 -3.48 -36.70
CA ARG A 138 -8.32 -4.71 -36.06
C ARG A 138 -7.90 -4.67 -34.59
N ALA A 139 -8.58 -5.40 -33.72
CA ALA A 139 -8.11 -5.61 -32.33
C ALA A 139 -6.67 -6.16 -32.30
N ASP A 140 -6.28 -6.86 -33.37
CA ASP A 140 -4.94 -7.40 -33.62
C ASP A 140 -3.86 -6.33 -33.91
N ASP A 141 -4.25 -5.08 -34.19
CA ASP A 141 -3.32 -3.98 -34.55
C ASP A 141 -2.79 -3.21 -33.32
N ILE A 142 -3.37 -3.45 -32.13
CA ILE A 142 -2.74 -3.07 -30.88
C ILE A 142 -1.75 -4.19 -30.55
N LEU A 143 -0.47 -3.95 -30.85
CA LEU A 143 0.62 -4.68 -30.21
C LEU A 143 0.54 -4.36 -28.70
N GLU A 144 -0.35 -5.02 -27.97
CA GLU A 144 -0.26 -5.08 -26.52
C GLU A 144 1.14 -5.63 -26.24
N PRO A 145 2.01 -4.88 -25.53
CA PRO A 145 3.31 -5.43 -25.19
C PRO A 145 3.04 -6.69 -24.39
N GLU A 146 3.59 -7.83 -24.83
CA GLU A 146 3.39 -9.15 -24.21
C GLU A 146 3.59 -9.03 -22.69
N SER A 147 2.48 -8.90 -21.95
CA SER A 147 2.52 -8.72 -20.50
C SER A 147 2.83 -10.07 -19.89
N ARG A 148 3.84 -10.13 -19.05
CA ARG A 148 4.29 -11.36 -18.39
C ARG A 148 3.64 -11.46 -17.02
N THR A 149 3.34 -12.68 -16.60
CA THR A 149 2.77 -12.94 -15.28
C THR A 149 3.88 -13.09 -14.26
N PHE A 150 3.72 -12.44 -13.10
CA PHE A 150 4.66 -12.50 -11.99
C PHE A 150 3.95 -12.87 -10.70
N GLN A 151 4.71 -13.49 -9.80
CA GLN A 151 4.30 -13.85 -8.45
C GLN A 151 5.24 -13.18 -7.44
N ALA A 152 4.71 -12.32 -6.57
CA ALA A 152 5.43 -11.75 -5.43
C ALA A 152 5.14 -12.55 -4.15
N GLU A 153 6.19 -12.99 -3.47
CA GLU A 153 6.11 -13.53 -2.11
C GLU A 153 6.41 -12.43 -1.09
N LEU A 154 5.49 -12.23 -0.16
CA LEU A 154 5.47 -11.14 0.80
C LEU A 154 5.48 -11.68 2.24
N SER A 155 6.30 -11.08 3.10
CA SER A 155 6.32 -11.34 4.54
C SER A 155 5.60 -10.23 5.28
N ASP A 156 4.38 -10.52 5.76
CA ASP A 156 3.57 -9.64 6.60
C ASP A 156 3.62 -10.14 8.07
N PRO A 157 3.78 -9.26 9.09
CA PRO A 157 3.66 -9.62 10.51
C PRO A 157 2.38 -10.38 10.90
N GLY A 158 1.28 -10.19 10.16
CA GLY A 158 0.00 -10.88 10.34
C GLY A 158 -0.23 -12.08 9.41
N TYR A 159 0.50 -12.17 8.30
CA TYR A 159 0.36 -13.19 7.27
C TYR A 159 1.73 -13.54 6.66
N PRO A 160 2.47 -14.48 7.27
CA PRO A 160 3.86 -14.76 6.89
C PRO A 160 4.03 -15.34 5.47
N ASP A 161 2.95 -15.82 4.83
CA ASP A 161 2.96 -16.49 3.52
C ASP A 161 2.08 -15.77 2.47
N ARG A 162 1.97 -14.44 2.52
CA ARG A 162 1.14 -13.70 1.56
C ARG A 162 1.78 -13.77 0.17
N MET A 163 0.98 -14.13 -0.84
CA MET A 163 1.41 -14.25 -2.23
C MET A 163 0.48 -13.46 -3.14
N GLU A 164 1.04 -12.64 -4.00
CA GLU A 164 0.30 -11.83 -4.98
C GLU A 164 0.74 -12.19 -6.39
N ILE A 165 -0.23 -12.40 -7.30
CA ILE A 165 0.03 -12.70 -8.72
C ILE A 165 -0.50 -11.53 -9.55
N PHE A 166 0.32 -11.00 -10.45
CA PHE A 166 -0.02 -9.82 -11.25
C PHE A 166 0.72 -9.83 -12.59
N ASN A 167 0.28 -9.00 -13.54
CA ASN A 167 0.90 -8.88 -14.86
C ASN A 167 1.74 -7.59 -14.96
N ALA A 168 2.91 -7.69 -15.58
CA ALA A 168 3.78 -6.54 -15.82
C ALA A 168 4.48 -6.65 -17.19
N TYR A 169 4.83 -5.49 -17.76
CA TYR A 169 5.42 -5.43 -19.10
C TYR A 169 6.92 -5.72 -19.13
N ASN A 170 7.61 -5.49 -18.02
CA ASN A 170 9.04 -5.73 -17.87
C ASN A 170 9.40 -5.96 -16.39
N ASP A 171 10.63 -6.40 -16.13
CA ASP A 171 11.11 -6.71 -14.77
C ASP A 171 11.08 -5.46 -13.86
N GLU A 172 11.34 -4.25 -14.39
CA GLU A 172 11.28 -3.00 -13.62
C GLU A 172 9.87 -2.64 -13.15
N ASP A 173 8.88 -2.75 -14.04
CA ASP A 173 7.48 -2.53 -13.72
C ASP A 173 6.95 -3.63 -12.79
N ALA A 174 7.44 -4.86 -12.96
CA ALA A 174 7.12 -5.96 -12.07
C ALA A 174 7.59 -5.66 -10.63
N ILE A 175 8.83 -5.19 -10.48
CA ILE A 175 9.39 -4.76 -9.19
C ILE A 175 8.60 -3.58 -8.61
N ARG A 176 8.26 -2.59 -9.45
CA ARG A 176 7.47 -1.42 -9.02
C ARG A 176 6.11 -1.84 -8.46
N GLN A 177 5.36 -2.66 -9.19
CA GLN A 177 4.07 -3.18 -8.76
C GLN A 177 4.21 -4.08 -7.52
N ALA A 178 5.22 -4.95 -7.48
CA ALA A 178 5.51 -5.79 -6.31
C ALA A 178 5.71 -4.95 -5.04
N TYR A 179 6.36 -3.79 -5.17
CA TYR A 179 6.53 -2.85 -4.08
C TYR A 179 5.27 -2.07 -3.71
N GLU A 180 4.32 -1.86 -4.59
CA GLU A 180 3.03 -1.25 -4.22
C GLU A 180 2.28 -2.13 -3.21
N PHE A 181 2.42 -3.46 -3.30
CA PHE A 181 1.82 -4.38 -2.32
C PHE A 181 2.47 -4.35 -0.93
N CYS A 182 3.67 -3.75 -0.79
CA CYS A 182 4.46 -3.77 0.43
C CYS A 182 4.19 -2.54 1.33
N GLU A 183 3.00 -2.40 1.90
CA GLU A 183 2.73 -1.26 2.80
C GLU A 183 3.23 -1.50 4.24
N GLY A 184 3.79 -0.47 4.88
CA GLY A 184 4.18 -0.52 6.29
C GLY A 184 5.35 -1.46 6.61
N GLU A 185 5.08 -2.53 7.36
CA GLU A 185 6.07 -3.53 7.80
C GLU A 185 6.25 -4.70 6.80
N ILE A 186 5.41 -4.78 5.77
CA ILE A 186 5.42 -5.86 4.77
C ILE A 186 6.70 -5.82 3.94
N LEU A 187 7.35 -6.98 3.79
CA LEU A 187 8.58 -7.15 3.02
C LEU A 187 8.34 -7.96 1.76
N LEU A 188 8.79 -7.49 0.61
CA LEU A 188 8.98 -8.33 -0.57
C LEU A 188 10.16 -9.28 -0.30
N LEU A 189 9.90 -10.58 -0.30
CA LEU A 189 10.91 -11.61 -0.11
C LEU A 189 11.50 -12.02 -1.45
N GLU A 190 10.62 -12.45 -2.37
CA GLU A 190 11.00 -13.02 -3.65
C GLU A 190 9.97 -12.61 -4.71
N LEU A 191 10.43 -12.50 -5.95
CA LEU A 191 9.59 -12.19 -7.11
C LEU A 191 9.92 -13.23 -8.19
N PHE A 192 8.90 -13.88 -8.74
CA PHE A 192 9.05 -14.92 -9.75
C PHE A 192 8.29 -14.55 -11.02
N GLU A 193 8.88 -14.81 -12.18
CA GLU A 193 8.15 -14.83 -13.45
C GLU A 193 7.48 -16.20 -13.62
N MET A 194 6.25 -16.20 -14.14
CA MET A 194 5.40 -17.38 -14.29
C MET A 194 5.12 -17.64 -15.78
N ASP A 195 4.98 -18.92 -16.16
CA ASP A 195 4.49 -19.29 -17.48
C ASP A 195 2.96 -19.29 -17.55
N ASP A 196 2.41 -19.55 -18.74
CA ASP A 196 0.96 -19.62 -18.98
C ASP A 196 0.26 -20.72 -18.16
N ASP A 197 1.02 -21.72 -17.70
CA ASP A 197 0.57 -22.82 -16.84
C ASP A 197 0.78 -22.53 -15.35
N TYR A 198 1.17 -21.29 -14.99
CA TYR A 198 1.47 -20.82 -13.63
C TYR A 198 2.61 -21.58 -12.93
N ASN A 199 3.60 -22.07 -13.68
CA ASN A 199 4.84 -22.59 -13.13
C ASN A 199 5.88 -21.46 -13.03
N ARG A 200 6.67 -21.48 -11.95
CA ARG A 200 7.78 -20.52 -11.75
C ARG A 200 8.86 -20.76 -12.80
N ILE A 201 9.09 -19.78 -13.67
CA ILE A 201 10.13 -19.82 -14.71
C ILE A 201 11.47 -19.42 -14.11
N ARG A 202 11.53 -18.24 -13.48
CA ARG A 202 12.76 -17.65 -12.94
C ARG A 202 12.48 -16.71 -11.79
N SER A 203 13.43 -16.55 -10.87
CA SER A 203 13.43 -15.50 -9.86
C SER A 203 13.95 -14.19 -10.46
N VAL A 204 13.27 -13.08 -10.17
CA VAL A 204 13.68 -11.72 -10.54
C VAL A 204 14.55 -11.15 -9.41
N GLU A 205 15.71 -10.59 -9.75
CA GLU A 205 16.54 -9.90 -8.77
C GLU A 205 15.86 -8.60 -8.33
N ILE A 206 15.35 -8.60 -7.10
CA ILE A 206 14.68 -7.45 -6.52
C ILE A 206 15.73 -6.42 -6.09
N THR A 207 15.72 -5.24 -6.70
CA THR A 207 16.46 -4.10 -6.14
C THR A 207 15.76 -3.64 -4.86
N PRO A 208 16.41 -3.61 -3.69
CA PRO A 208 15.78 -3.15 -2.44
C PRO A 208 15.20 -1.75 -2.64
N ARG A 209 14.06 -1.46 -2.00
CA ARG A 209 13.47 -0.10 -2.01
C ARG A 209 14.57 0.94 -1.78
N PRO A 210 14.60 2.06 -2.53
CA PRO A 210 15.63 3.09 -2.37
C PRO A 210 15.66 3.65 -0.93
N ASP A 211 14.54 3.54 -0.22
CA ASP A 211 14.40 3.98 1.17
C ASP A 211 14.93 2.98 2.20
N ARG A 212 15.49 1.83 1.79
CA ARG A 212 15.89 0.76 2.70
C ARG A 212 17.25 0.16 2.32
N LEU A 213 18.20 0.33 3.22
CA LEU A 213 19.54 -0.25 3.09
C LEU A 213 19.69 -1.43 4.05
N THR A 214 19.98 -2.59 3.48
CA THR A 214 20.43 -3.77 4.21
C THR A 214 21.93 -3.90 4.01
N ILE A 215 22.68 -3.96 5.11
CA ILE A 215 24.13 -4.15 5.06
C ILE A 215 24.43 -5.60 5.36
N GLU A 216 25.22 -6.24 4.50
CA GLU A 216 25.61 -7.64 4.64
C GLU A 216 27.08 -7.75 4.99
N ILE A 217 27.40 -8.60 5.96
CA ILE A 217 28.77 -8.88 6.38
C ILE A 217 28.99 -10.40 6.39
N PRO A 218 30.06 -10.91 5.77
CA PRO A 218 30.36 -12.33 5.80
C PRO A 218 30.61 -12.81 7.24
N LEU A 219 30.24 -14.04 7.53
CA LEU A 219 30.44 -14.67 8.84
C LEU A 219 31.92 -15.01 9.14
N ASP A 220 32.86 -14.55 8.32
CA ASP A 220 34.29 -14.80 8.49
C ASP A 220 34.79 -14.28 9.85
N GLY A 221 35.27 -15.19 10.69
CA GLY A 221 35.72 -14.90 12.05
C GLY A 221 34.63 -14.84 13.12
N PHE A 222 33.35 -15.08 12.78
CA PHE A 222 32.26 -15.17 13.76
C PHE A 222 32.08 -16.61 14.27
N THR A 223 32.31 -16.83 15.56
CA THR A 223 31.77 -17.99 16.28
C THR A 223 30.41 -17.65 16.88
N GLN A 224 29.60 -18.67 17.24
CA GLN A 224 28.29 -18.44 17.86
C GLN A 224 28.37 -17.56 19.12
N GLU A 225 29.43 -17.71 19.92
CA GLU A 225 29.67 -16.85 21.09
C GLU A 225 29.90 -15.37 20.72
N LYS A 226 30.52 -15.11 19.56
CA LYS A 226 30.77 -13.76 19.06
C LYS A 226 29.51 -13.12 18.50
N ILE A 227 28.61 -13.92 17.91
CA ILE A 227 27.27 -13.48 17.53
C ILE A 227 26.45 -13.12 18.78
N ASP A 228 26.49 -13.94 19.83
CA ASP A 228 25.83 -13.63 21.10
C ASP A 228 26.39 -12.36 21.75
N ASN A 229 27.71 -12.15 21.64
CA ASN A 229 28.34 -10.92 22.09
C ASN A 229 27.87 -9.71 21.26
N LEU A 230 27.76 -9.84 19.94
CA LEU A 230 27.23 -8.80 19.07
C LEU A 230 25.78 -8.44 19.46
N ASN A 231 24.93 -9.44 19.66
CA ASN A 231 23.56 -9.23 20.13
C ASN A 231 23.54 -8.50 21.48
N LYS A 232 24.36 -8.92 22.45
CA LYS A 232 24.49 -8.23 23.75
C LYS A 232 24.98 -6.78 23.62
N LEU A 233 25.92 -6.52 22.70
CA LEU A 233 26.43 -5.17 22.42
C LEU A 233 25.32 -4.27 21.87
N VAL A 234 24.57 -4.78 20.90
CA VAL A 234 23.46 -4.06 20.27
C VAL A 234 22.35 -3.82 21.30
N SER A 235 21.94 -4.83 22.07
CA SER A 235 20.93 -4.66 23.12
C SER A 235 21.36 -3.62 24.17
N ALA A 236 22.61 -3.67 24.65
CA ALA A 236 23.11 -2.72 25.65
C ALA A 236 23.20 -1.27 25.15
N LYS A 237 23.17 -1.06 23.82
CA LYS A 237 23.24 0.24 23.16
C LYS A 237 21.99 0.55 22.33
N ALA A 238 20.99 -0.31 22.38
CA ALA A 238 19.74 -0.18 21.64
C ALA A 238 19.09 1.21 21.81
N PRO A 239 18.92 1.79 23.02
CA PRO A 239 18.28 3.10 23.12
C PRO A 239 19.03 4.21 22.38
N LEU A 240 20.36 4.15 22.31
CA LEU A 240 21.17 5.11 21.55
C LEU A 240 21.11 4.87 20.05
N LEU A 241 21.20 3.61 19.63
CA LEU A 241 21.16 3.22 18.21
C LEU A 241 19.78 3.49 17.60
N LYS A 242 18.70 3.14 18.31
CA LYS A 242 17.32 3.43 17.91
C LYS A 242 17.10 4.93 17.70
N ALA A 243 17.56 5.76 18.64
CA ALA A 243 17.45 7.21 18.53
C ALA A 243 18.33 7.80 17.40
N ALA A 244 19.53 7.24 17.17
CA ALA A 244 20.45 7.73 16.15
C ALA A 244 20.01 7.36 14.72
N LEU A 245 19.46 6.16 14.54
CA LEU A 245 18.98 5.67 13.25
C LEU A 245 17.54 6.12 12.97
N GLY A 246 16.74 6.33 14.02
CA GLY A 246 15.30 6.61 13.92
C GLY A 246 14.50 5.33 13.68
N THR A 247 14.89 4.24 14.34
CA THR A 247 14.35 2.89 14.10
C THR A 247 13.88 2.29 15.42
N ASP A 248 12.70 1.67 15.44
CA ASP A 248 12.18 1.02 16.65
C ASP A 248 12.72 -0.40 16.83
N ASP A 249 13.23 -1.00 15.77
CA ASP A 249 13.75 -2.37 15.77
C ASP A 249 15.17 -2.47 15.19
N LEU A 250 15.98 -3.33 15.81
CA LEU A 250 17.40 -3.57 15.51
C LEU A 250 17.67 -5.08 15.39
N MET A 251 16.78 -5.82 14.72
CA MET A 251 16.98 -7.23 14.44
C MET A 251 18.18 -7.48 13.53
N ILE A 252 19.00 -8.46 13.88
CA ILE A 252 20.08 -8.96 13.03
C ILE A 252 19.61 -10.28 12.46
N LYS A 253 19.52 -10.37 11.12
CA LYS A 253 19.20 -11.64 10.45
C LYS A 253 20.50 -12.41 10.21
N GLN A 254 20.50 -13.68 10.55
CA GLN A 254 21.60 -14.59 10.29
C GLN A 254 21.20 -15.56 9.16
N SER A 255 21.99 -15.58 8.09
CA SER A 255 21.92 -16.59 7.04
C SER A 255 23.01 -17.64 7.25
N SER A 256 23.14 -18.60 6.33
CA SER A 256 24.16 -19.66 6.39
C SER A 256 25.60 -19.15 6.27
N ASP A 257 25.81 -18.03 5.56
CA ASP A 257 27.15 -17.49 5.27
C ASP A 257 27.31 -15.99 5.60
N THR A 258 26.21 -15.28 5.84
CA THR A 258 26.22 -13.81 6.02
C THR A 258 25.33 -13.35 7.16
N LEU A 259 25.72 -12.24 7.80
CA LEU A 259 24.92 -11.46 8.73
C LEU A 259 24.31 -10.27 8.00
N MET A 260 23.00 -10.10 8.09
CA MET A 260 22.26 -9.02 7.44
C MET A 260 21.71 -8.05 8.49
N PHE A 261 21.90 -6.76 8.23
CA PHE A 261 21.49 -5.66 9.11
C PHE A 261 20.45 -4.78 8.41
N PRO A 262 19.15 -5.14 8.46
CA PRO A 262 18.07 -4.41 7.80
C PRO A 262 17.60 -3.19 8.63
N TRP A 263 18.53 -2.42 9.18
CA TRP A 263 18.23 -1.34 10.13
C TRP A 263 17.94 0.00 9.45
N PHE A 264 18.53 0.26 8.28
CA PHE A 264 18.62 1.62 7.76
C PHE A 264 17.42 1.95 6.88
N ARG A 265 16.70 3.03 7.25
CA ARG A 265 15.53 3.53 6.53
C ARG A 265 15.66 5.03 6.21
N GLY A 266 15.06 5.46 5.10
CA GLY A 266 14.91 6.86 4.68
C GLY A 266 15.76 7.27 3.48
N ASN A 267 15.90 8.58 3.24
CA ASN A 267 16.70 9.13 2.15
C ASN A 267 18.20 8.90 2.39
N LEU A 268 18.79 7.95 1.65
CA LEU A 268 20.14 7.47 1.82
C LEU A 268 21.06 8.11 0.78
N ASP A 269 21.76 9.18 1.18
CA ASP A 269 22.85 9.74 0.37
C ASP A 269 24.12 8.86 0.46
N ALA A 270 25.07 9.02 -0.46
CA ALA A 270 26.33 8.28 -0.48
C ALA A 270 27.08 8.38 0.87
N GLU A 271 27.06 9.56 1.50
CA GLU A 271 27.66 9.77 2.81
C GLU A 271 26.96 8.98 3.93
N HIS A 272 25.64 8.80 3.84
CA HIS A 272 24.86 8.00 4.80
C HIS A 272 25.19 6.52 4.66
N VAL A 273 25.22 6.01 3.43
CA VAL A 273 25.58 4.61 3.14
C VAL A 273 26.98 4.29 3.68
N GLN A 274 27.94 5.18 3.45
CA GLN A 274 29.30 5.01 3.97
C GLN A 274 29.34 5.05 5.50
N ALA A 275 28.61 5.98 6.13
CA ALA A 275 28.56 6.10 7.59
C ALA A 275 27.93 4.86 8.25
N TYR A 276 26.86 4.32 7.67
CA TYR A 276 26.17 3.14 8.15
C TYR A 276 26.99 1.86 7.93
N SER A 277 27.61 1.71 6.75
CA SER A 277 28.53 0.60 6.47
C SER A 277 29.71 0.58 7.45
N ALA A 278 30.33 1.75 7.68
CA ALA A 278 31.37 1.87 8.69
C ALA A 278 30.86 1.48 10.08
N LEU A 279 29.66 1.94 10.49
CA LEU A 279 29.10 1.60 11.79
C LEU A 279 28.95 0.10 11.99
N VAL A 280 28.35 -0.61 11.03
CA VAL A 280 28.14 -2.06 11.12
C VAL A 280 29.49 -2.80 11.12
N SER A 281 30.44 -2.39 10.28
CA SER A 281 31.77 -3.00 10.24
C SER A 281 32.51 -2.87 11.58
N PHE A 282 32.45 -1.70 12.23
CA PHE A 282 33.07 -1.48 13.53
C PHE A 282 32.33 -2.24 14.65
N LEU A 283 31.01 -2.33 14.60
CA LEU A 283 30.25 -3.17 15.54
C LEU A 283 30.69 -4.62 15.46
N CYS A 284 30.77 -5.17 14.24
CA CYS A 284 31.23 -6.53 13.99
C CYS A 284 32.67 -6.74 14.47
N LYS A 285 33.59 -5.86 14.08
CA LYS A 285 34.99 -5.89 14.53
C LYS A 285 35.10 -5.87 16.06
N THR A 286 34.35 -5.00 16.73
CA THR A 286 34.37 -4.94 18.20
C THR A 286 33.77 -6.16 18.88
N ALA A 287 32.78 -6.81 18.26
CA ALA A 287 32.23 -8.05 18.77
C ALA A 287 33.23 -9.21 18.64
N ILE A 288 33.99 -9.26 17.54
CA ILE A 288 35.06 -10.24 17.31
C ILE A 288 36.21 -10.02 18.31
N GLU A 289 36.74 -8.79 18.41
CA GLU A 289 37.91 -8.47 19.23
C GLU A 289 37.66 -8.57 20.75
N LYS A 290 36.45 -8.23 21.22
CA LYS A 290 36.15 -8.24 22.66
C LYS A 290 35.78 -9.64 23.14
N ASN A 291 36.52 -10.17 24.11
CA ASN A 291 36.24 -11.47 24.72
C ASN A 291 35.08 -11.45 25.74
N ARG A 292 34.69 -10.29 26.27
CA ARG A 292 33.54 -10.17 27.18
C ARG A 292 32.86 -8.82 27.02
N ILE A 293 31.56 -8.83 26.71
CA ILE A 293 30.74 -7.63 26.59
C ILE A 293 29.80 -7.57 27.80
N THR A 294 29.99 -6.55 28.64
CA THR A 294 29.13 -6.35 29.81
C THR A 294 27.86 -5.62 29.37
N ALA A 295 26.73 -6.33 29.39
CA ALA A 295 25.40 -5.80 29.11
C ALA A 295 24.91 -4.93 30.28
N LYS A 296 25.54 -3.78 30.49
CA LYS A 296 25.00 -2.72 31.35
C LYS A 296 24.49 -1.60 30.46
N GLU A 297 23.17 -1.45 30.42
CA GLU A 297 22.55 -0.19 30.03
C GLU A 297 23.13 0.90 30.92
N LYS A 298 23.87 1.84 30.33
CA LYS A 298 24.31 3.03 31.07
C LYS A 298 23.20 4.06 30.92
N ASP A 299 22.77 4.67 32.03
CA ASP A 299 21.80 5.76 32.04
C ASP A 299 22.19 6.86 31.04
N THR A 300 21.56 6.81 29.86
CA THR A 300 21.77 7.72 28.73
C THR A 300 20.79 8.89 28.75
N LYS A 301 19.92 8.99 29.77
CA LYS A 301 18.83 9.97 29.85
C LYS A 301 19.29 11.43 29.92
N VAL A 302 20.51 11.71 30.38
CA VAL A 302 20.97 13.10 30.62
C VAL A 302 21.51 13.77 29.35
N ASN A 303 22.22 13.03 28.49
CA ASN A 303 22.74 13.56 27.22
C ASN A 303 23.07 12.42 26.24
N PRO A 304 22.13 12.04 25.36
CA PRO A 304 22.33 10.94 24.43
C PRO A 304 23.38 11.25 23.36
N LYS A 305 23.52 12.50 22.91
CA LYS A 305 24.53 12.91 21.92
C LYS A 305 25.96 12.75 22.43
N TYR A 306 26.24 13.11 23.68
CA TYR A 306 27.55 12.90 24.31
C TYR A 306 27.85 11.40 24.48
N ALA A 307 26.87 10.63 24.94
CA ALA A 307 27.02 9.19 25.14
C ALA A 307 27.28 8.44 23.83
N MET A 308 26.56 8.80 22.76
CA MET A 308 26.78 8.25 21.42
C MET A 308 28.16 8.61 20.88
N ARG A 309 28.63 9.86 21.06
CA ARG A 309 29.99 10.25 20.66
C ARG A 309 31.05 9.38 21.36
N CYS A 310 30.95 9.21 22.68
CA CYS A 310 31.89 8.37 23.43
C CYS A 310 31.84 6.91 22.96
N PHE A 311 30.64 6.41 22.62
CA PHE A 311 30.48 5.07 22.07
C PHE A 311 31.18 4.93 20.71
N LEU A 312 30.95 5.86 19.77
CA LEU A 312 31.59 5.86 18.45
C LEU A 312 33.12 5.87 18.55
N LEU A 313 33.68 6.66 19.48
CA LEU A 313 35.12 6.66 19.75
C LEU A 313 35.61 5.31 20.32
N SER A 314 34.81 4.64 21.14
CA SER A 314 35.16 3.35 21.75
C SER A 314 35.11 2.16 20.79
N ILE A 315 34.42 2.29 19.65
CA ILE A 315 34.32 1.24 18.63
C ILE A 315 35.29 1.43 17.47
N GLY A 316 35.86 2.64 17.31
CA GLY A 316 36.92 2.88 16.32
C GLY A 316 36.72 4.07 15.38
N PHE A 317 35.70 4.93 15.56
CA PHE A 317 35.50 6.15 14.76
C PHE A 317 36.51 7.26 15.15
N ILE A 318 37.79 6.99 14.91
CA ILE A 318 38.94 7.84 15.25
C ILE A 318 39.58 8.30 13.95
N GLY A 319 39.75 9.61 13.78
CA GLY A 319 40.29 10.21 12.56
C GLY A 319 39.32 11.19 11.91
N ASP A 320 39.85 11.98 10.97
CA ASP A 320 39.08 12.98 10.22
C ASP A 320 38.22 12.34 9.13
N GLU A 321 38.60 11.18 8.60
CA GLU A 321 37.80 10.38 7.65
C GLU A 321 36.41 10.03 8.19
N TYR A 322 36.28 9.80 9.51
CA TYR A 322 35.00 9.50 10.16
C TYR A 322 34.29 10.75 10.69
N LYS A 323 34.76 11.95 10.40
CA LYS A 323 34.15 13.20 10.88
C LYS A 323 32.72 13.37 10.35
N THR A 324 32.52 13.10 9.06
CA THR A 324 31.21 13.17 8.40
C THR A 324 30.28 12.10 8.96
N ALA A 325 30.75 10.85 9.07
CA ALA A 325 29.97 9.75 9.65
C ALA A 325 29.53 10.02 11.11
N ARG A 326 30.42 10.57 11.94
CA ARG A 326 30.08 11.00 13.31
C ARG A 326 29.03 12.11 13.30
N LYS A 327 29.09 13.06 12.38
CA LYS A 327 28.09 14.14 12.27
C LYS A 327 26.71 13.58 11.91
N ILE A 328 26.66 12.66 10.95
CA ILE A 328 25.41 11.99 10.52
C ILE A 328 24.78 11.23 11.69
N LEU A 329 25.54 10.35 12.36
CA LEU A 329 25.05 9.52 13.46
C LEU A 329 24.67 10.31 14.73
N LEU A 330 25.18 11.53 14.88
CA LEU A 330 24.85 12.43 16.00
C LEU A 330 23.78 13.47 15.65
N SER A 331 23.36 13.56 14.39
CA SER A 331 22.45 14.61 13.91
C SER A 331 21.05 14.49 14.51
N LYS A 332 20.53 13.27 14.62
CA LYS A 332 19.20 12.95 15.17
C LYS A 332 19.13 12.92 16.70
N LEU A 333 20.26 13.09 17.40
CA LEU A 333 20.34 12.98 18.86
C LEU A 333 20.32 14.34 19.55
N GLU A 334 19.50 14.45 20.60
CA GLU A 334 19.39 15.64 21.44
C GLU A 334 20.59 15.82 22.38
N GLY A 335 20.89 17.08 22.70
CA GLY A 335 21.94 17.47 23.65
C GLY A 335 23.24 17.94 23.01
N ASN A 336 24.29 18.06 23.83
CA ASN A 336 25.57 18.63 23.44
C ASN A 336 26.63 17.53 23.27
N SER A 337 27.39 17.53 22.18
CA SER A 337 28.42 16.51 21.92
C SER A 337 29.65 16.63 22.84
N SER A 338 29.85 17.77 23.50
CA SER A 338 31.10 18.09 24.19
C SER A 338 31.04 17.95 25.73
N ARG A 339 29.85 17.97 26.35
CA ARG A 339 29.71 17.95 27.82
C ARG A 339 28.62 16.97 28.27
N LYS A 340 28.94 16.14 29.26
CA LYS A 340 28.00 15.17 29.85
C LYS A 340 26.86 15.84 30.62
N ASN A 341 27.12 16.98 31.27
CA ASN A 341 26.12 17.81 31.96
C ASN A 341 26.04 19.20 31.29
N GLY A 342 24.84 19.77 31.18
CA GLY A 342 24.66 21.19 30.84
C GLY A 342 25.31 22.09 31.91
N LYS A 343 25.59 23.36 31.59
CA LYS A 343 26.04 24.34 32.60
C LYS A 343 25.12 24.24 33.82
N ARG A 344 25.68 24.18 35.03
CA ARG A 344 24.95 24.48 36.27
C ARG A 344 24.30 25.85 36.04
N THR A 345 22.98 25.90 35.91
CA THR A 345 22.26 27.13 36.20
C THR A 345 22.37 27.26 37.71
N GLU A 346 23.25 28.14 38.16
CA GLU A 346 23.25 28.62 39.54
C GLU A 346 21.85 29.22 39.76
N VAL A 347 21.08 28.56 40.61
CA VAL A 347 19.81 29.11 41.10
C VAL A 347 20.22 30.36 41.88
N ALA A 348 19.77 31.51 41.42
CA ALA A 348 19.87 32.73 42.20
C ALA A 348 19.02 32.53 43.45
N ASP A 349 19.69 32.41 44.60
CA ASP A 349 19.10 32.75 45.89
C ASP A 349 18.84 34.26 45.85
N ASP A 350 17.63 34.66 45.46
CA ASP A 350 17.14 36.02 45.70
C ASP A 350 16.33 36.01 46.99
N GLU A 351 16.88 36.73 47.95
CA GLU A 351 16.31 37.18 49.20
C GLU A 351 14.91 37.77 48.98
N PHE A 352 13.91 37.24 49.68
CA PHE A 352 12.76 38.03 50.09
C PHE A 352 12.64 37.95 51.61
N SER A 353 13.16 38.99 52.24
CA SER A 353 12.75 39.45 53.56
C SER A 353 11.30 39.91 53.53
N ASP A 354 10.50 39.43 54.47
CA ASP A 354 9.40 40.18 55.09
C ASP A 354 9.38 39.87 56.60
#